data_AF-A0A818WT74-F1
#
_entry.id   AF-A0A818WT74-F1
#
_cell.length_a   1.000
_cell.length_b   1.000
_cell.length_c   1.000
_cell.angle_alpha   90.00
_cell.angle_beta   90.00
_cell.angle_gamma   90.00
#
_symmetry.space_group_name_H-M   'P 1'
#
loop_
_entity.id
_entity.type
_entity.pdbx_description
1 polymer ?
#
loop_
_entity_poly.entity_id
_entity_poly.type
_entity_poly.pdbx_seq_one_letter_code
_entity_poly.pdbx_strand_id
1 'polypeptide(L)'
;FINCHLSYGEDSKAFHSRNKQYSLIHQSMLFKSQCNQYQWNINDHNGIFFFGDLNYRQTVTNQDELIEKTNILKTYSESDIKFPPTYKFKANSNSYDLSRRPSWTDRILYRAKQCYIESINYWTTSMIQFSDHRPIANLFLLQSKLPSSSSILIGSFNTHKRYPPADLNLSSWLIHQSITPHIIAIGLQELPSSFFFLKKKSQDQWIALIEKTLPNYKLLSYIRLNGIILFIYIQSSYFNQCSAIGTARVRTGFMNLSGNKGAVGIRFEFNQTSLCFINCHLSYGEDSKAFHSRNKQYSLIHQSMLFKSQCNQYQWNIDDHNGIFFFGDLNYRQTETNQDELKEKTNILKTYSESDIKFPPTYKYKLNSNSYDLSRRSSWTDRILYRTKQCYIQSINYWTTSMIKFSDHRPIANLFLLLRLIR
;
A
#
# COMPACT_ATOMS: atom_id res chain seq x y z
N PHE A 1 0.01 -13.03 16.30
CA PHE A 1 0.05 -13.64 17.64
C PHE A 1 -1.36 -14.04 18.01
N ILE A 2 -1.58 -15.30 18.41
CA ILE A 2 -2.88 -15.86 18.73
C ILE A 2 -2.75 -16.46 20.13
N ASN A 3 -3.36 -15.80 21.12
CA ASN A 3 -3.48 -16.33 22.48
C ASN A 3 -4.79 -17.13 22.57
N CYS A 4 -4.74 -18.34 23.11
CA CYS A 4 -5.85 -19.28 23.13
C CYS A 4 -6.04 -19.94 24.49
N HIS A 5 -7.29 -20.27 24.81
CA HIS A 5 -7.67 -21.13 25.92
C HIS A 5 -8.63 -22.20 25.38
N LEU A 6 -8.16 -23.44 25.26
CA LEU A 6 -8.93 -24.56 24.73
C LEU A 6 -9.63 -25.34 25.86
N SER A 7 -10.63 -26.12 25.50
CA SER A 7 -11.46 -26.87 26.46
C SER A 7 -10.67 -27.86 27.32
N TYR A 8 -10.93 -27.81 28.63
CA TYR A 8 -10.38 -28.74 29.61
C TYR A 8 -11.04 -30.12 29.55
N GLY A 9 -10.39 -31.11 30.16
CA GLY A 9 -10.92 -32.48 30.31
C GLY A 9 -9.92 -33.55 29.88
N GLU A 10 -10.03 -34.72 30.49
CA GLU A 10 -9.08 -35.86 30.36
C GLU A 10 -9.63 -37.01 29.50
N ASP A 11 -10.89 -36.92 29.07
CA ASP A 11 -11.50 -37.95 28.25
C ASP A 11 -11.27 -37.71 26.74
N SER A 12 -11.57 -38.74 25.95
CA SER A 12 -11.45 -38.66 24.50
C SER A 12 -12.37 -37.59 23.89
N LYS A 13 -13.50 -37.25 24.53
CA LYS A 13 -14.41 -36.19 24.07
C LYS A 13 -13.77 -34.82 24.19
N ALA A 14 -13.11 -34.53 25.31
CA ALA A 14 -12.37 -33.28 25.53
C ALA A 14 -11.23 -33.14 24.52
N PHE A 15 -10.50 -34.22 24.23
CA PHE A 15 -9.48 -34.22 23.19
C PHE A 15 -10.04 -33.85 21.80
N HIS A 16 -11.16 -34.45 21.39
CA HIS A 16 -11.82 -34.11 20.12
C HIS A 16 -12.35 -32.68 20.11
N SER A 17 -12.86 -32.19 21.26
CA SER A 17 -13.32 -30.81 21.43
C SER A 17 -12.18 -29.81 21.19
N ARG A 18 -11.00 -30.01 21.78
CA ARG A 18 -9.82 -29.15 21.57
C ARG A 18 -9.42 -29.08 20.10
N ASN A 19 -9.36 -30.22 19.42
CA ASN A 19 -9.02 -30.24 17.99
C ASN A 19 -10.07 -29.52 17.13
N LYS A 20 -11.37 -29.67 17.44
CA LYS A 20 -12.45 -28.94 16.75
C LYS A 20 -12.35 -27.43 16.98
N GLN A 21 -12.03 -27.00 18.20
CA GLN A 21 -11.82 -25.59 18.52
C GLN A 21 -10.63 -25.01 17.77
N TYR A 22 -9.50 -25.73 17.71
CA TYR A 22 -8.35 -25.34 16.89
C TYR A 22 -8.76 -25.12 15.42
N SER A 23 -9.45 -26.09 14.80
CA SER A 23 -9.90 -25.96 13.41
C SER A 23 -10.84 -24.76 13.22
N LEU A 24 -11.78 -24.55 14.13
CA LEU A 24 -12.70 -23.42 14.06
C LEU A 24 -11.96 -22.08 14.16
N ILE A 25 -11.01 -21.94 15.07
CA ILE A 25 -10.19 -20.72 15.20
C ILE A 25 -9.45 -20.46 13.89
N HIS A 26 -8.82 -21.49 13.32
CA HIS A 26 -8.07 -21.36 12.06
C HIS A 26 -8.94 -20.92 10.88
N GLN A 27 -10.18 -21.38 10.83
CA GLN A 27 -11.14 -21.08 9.76
C GLN A 27 -11.86 -19.74 9.92
N SER A 28 -12.05 -19.27 11.16
CA SER A 28 -12.94 -18.13 11.45
C SER A 28 -12.24 -16.86 11.90
N MET A 29 -10.98 -16.92 12.37
CA MET A 29 -10.29 -15.75 12.88
C MET A 29 -9.89 -14.81 11.74
N LEU A 30 -10.41 -13.57 11.81
CA LEU A 30 -10.13 -12.49 10.87
C LEU A 30 -9.44 -11.32 11.57
N PHE A 31 -8.36 -10.84 10.97
CA PHE A 31 -7.64 -9.64 11.35
C PHE A 31 -8.13 -8.49 10.47
N LYS A 32 -8.38 -7.31 11.04
CA LYS A 32 -8.81 -6.12 10.29
C LYS A 32 -7.83 -4.99 10.49
N SER A 33 -7.56 -4.20 9.45
CA SER A 33 -6.80 -2.96 9.58
C SER A 33 -7.57 -1.93 10.41
N GLN A 34 -6.87 -0.98 11.03
CA GLN A 34 -7.50 0.10 11.79
C GLN A 34 -8.49 0.94 10.96
N CYS A 35 -8.24 1.08 9.65
CA CYS A 35 -9.14 1.76 8.72
C CYS A 35 -10.27 0.85 8.19
N ASN A 36 -10.37 -0.41 8.63
CA ASN A 36 -11.30 -1.44 8.15
C ASN A 36 -11.27 -1.73 6.64
N GLN A 37 -10.30 -1.19 5.91
CA GLN A 37 -10.15 -1.42 4.46
C GLN A 37 -9.57 -2.79 4.13
N TYR A 38 -8.87 -3.43 5.07
CA TYR A 38 -8.15 -4.67 4.84
C TYR A 38 -8.56 -5.73 5.85
N GLN A 39 -8.68 -6.96 5.36
CA GLN A 39 -8.93 -8.14 6.18
C GLN A 39 -7.96 -9.25 5.80
N TRP A 40 -7.50 -10.00 6.80
CA TRP A 40 -6.61 -11.14 6.65
C TRP A 40 -7.10 -12.29 7.51
N ASN A 41 -6.88 -13.53 7.08
CA ASN A 41 -7.01 -14.72 7.91
C ASN A 41 -5.63 -15.14 8.48
N ILE A 42 -5.59 -16.18 9.31
CA ILE A 42 -4.34 -16.68 9.92
C ILE A 42 -3.30 -17.09 8.86
N ASN A 43 -3.72 -17.66 7.73
CA ASN A 43 -2.84 -18.17 6.68
C ASN A 43 -2.20 -17.09 5.78
N ASP A 44 -2.67 -15.85 5.88
CA ASP A 44 -2.10 -14.71 5.15
C ASP A 44 -0.82 -14.16 5.80
N HIS A 45 -0.42 -14.68 6.96
CA HIS A 45 0.71 -14.18 7.75
C HIS A 45 2.00 -14.98 7.51
N ASN A 46 3.12 -14.27 7.43
CA ASN A 46 4.44 -14.88 7.14
C ASN A 46 5.03 -15.63 8.34
N GLY A 47 4.68 -15.21 9.55
CA GLY A 47 5.09 -15.81 10.81
C GLY A 47 3.90 -15.81 11.78
N ILE A 48 3.64 -16.94 12.41
CA ILE A 48 2.45 -17.15 13.26
C ILE A 48 2.89 -17.77 14.57
N PHE A 49 2.42 -17.18 15.67
CA PHE A 49 2.61 -17.69 17.02
C PHE A 49 1.23 -18.03 17.58
N PHE A 50 1.04 -19.28 17.98
CA PHE A 50 -0.19 -19.82 18.55
C PHE A 50 0.13 -20.38 19.93
N PHE A 51 -0.37 -19.73 20.98
CA PHE A 51 0.07 -20.00 22.34
C PHE A 51 -1.05 -19.80 23.35
N GLY A 52 -0.81 -20.21 24.59
CA GLY A 52 -1.74 -20.10 25.72
C GLY A 52 -2.02 -21.45 26.34
N ASP A 53 -3.13 -21.55 27.07
CA ASP A 53 -3.57 -22.80 27.69
C ASP A 53 -4.30 -23.68 26.65
N LEU A 54 -3.53 -24.53 25.98
CA LEU A 54 -4.05 -25.42 24.96
C LEU A 54 -4.67 -26.68 25.56
N ASN A 55 -4.53 -26.90 26.86
CA ASN A 55 -5.16 -28.00 27.61
C ASN A 55 -4.91 -29.42 27.06
N TYR A 56 -3.83 -29.63 26.28
CA TYR A 56 -3.36 -30.97 25.94
C TYR A 56 -2.66 -31.59 27.14
N ARG A 57 -3.05 -32.82 27.49
CA ARG A 57 -2.64 -33.45 28.74
C ARG A 57 -1.71 -34.63 28.53
N GLN A 58 -1.09 -35.06 29.62
CA GLN A 58 -0.36 -36.30 29.66
C GLN A 58 -1.35 -37.47 29.77
N THR A 59 -1.25 -38.45 28.87
CA THR A 59 -2.10 -39.63 28.84
C THR A 59 -1.78 -40.60 29.98
N VAL A 60 -2.64 -41.61 30.16
CA VAL A 60 -2.41 -42.71 31.12
C VAL A 60 -1.07 -43.44 30.91
N THR A 61 -0.59 -43.50 29.66
CA THR A 61 0.70 -44.09 29.23
C THR A 61 1.88 -43.12 29.32
N ASN A 62 1.71 -41.97 29.99
CA ASN A 62 2.70 -40.90 30.13
C ASN A 62 3.12 -40.22 28.82
N GLN A 63 2.31 -40.33 27.77
CA GLN A 63 2.54 -39.67 26.48
C GLN A 63 1.89 -38.28 26.47
N ASP A 64 2.46 -37.34 25.72
CA ASP A 64 1.89 -36.01 25.52
C ASP A 64 0.83 -36.06 24.40
N GLU A 65 -0.41 -35.69 24.72
CA GLU A 65 -1.52 -35.66 23.77
C GLU A 65 -1.25 -34.78 22.54
N LEU A 66 -0.55 -33.64 22.71
CA LEU A 66 -0.24 -32.73 21.61
C LEU A 66 0.67 -33.42 20.60
N ILE A 67 1.68 -34.13 21.09
CA ILE A 67 2.74 -34.76 20.30
C ILE A 67 2.19 -35.93 19.48
N GLU A 68 1.42 -36.82 20.10
CA GLU A 68 1.05 -38.08 19.45
C GLU A 68 -0.23 -38.03 18.63
N LYS A 69 -1.18 -37.17 18.99
CA LYS A 69 -2.57 -37.33 18.52
C LYS A 69 -3.10 -36.15 17.71
N THR A 70 -2.37 -35.04 17.60
CA THR A 70 -2.93 -33.81 17.02
C THR A 70 -2.47 -33.52 15.60
N ASN A 71 -3.36 -32.88 14.83
CA ASN A 71 -3.01 -32.30 13.54
C ASN A 71 -2.39 -30.89 13.67
N ILE A 72 -2.35 -30.31 14.88
CA ILE A 72 -1.79 -28.99 15.11
C ILE A 72 -0.30 -28.99 14.76
N LEU A 73 0.44 -30.02 15.19
CA LEU A 73 1.88 -30.14 14.93
C LEU A 73 2.22 -30.48 13.47
N LYS A 74 1.22 -30.83 12.64
CA LYS A 74 1.42 -30.86 11.18
C LYS A 74 1.53 -29.46 10.57
N THR A 75 1.01 -28.47 11.30
CA THR A 75 0.92 -27.07 10.84
C THR A 75 1.91 -26.18 11.58
N TYR A 76 2.16 -26.44 12.86
CA TYR A 76 3.02 -25.66 13.73
C TYR A 76 4.17 -26.51 14.26
N SER A 77 5.28 -25.85 14.57
CA SER A 77 6.40 -26.40 15.33
C SER A 77 6.29 -25.99 16.79
N GLU A 78 6.80 -26.83 17.68
CA GLU A 78 7.08 -26.49 19.07
C GLU A 78 8.56 -26.74 19.35
N SER A 79 9.15 -25.90 20.18
CA SER A 79 10.53 -26.07 20.61
C SER A 79 10.65 -27.15 21.68
N ASP A 80 11.79 -27.82 21.75
CA ASP A 80 12.04 -28.85 22.75
C ASP A 80 11.78 -28.32 24.16
N ILE A 81 10.82 -28.95 24.84
CA ILE A 81 10.50 -28.64 26.23
C ILE A 81 11.54 -29.32 27.13
N LYS A 82 12.38 -28.50 27.78
CA LYS A 82 13.42 -28.95 28.73
C LYS A 82 13.05 -28.69 30.19
N PHE A 83 11.78 -28.40 30.46
CA PHE A 83 11.24 -28.12 31.79
C PHE A 83 10.11 -29.09 32.16
N PRO A 84 9.88 -29.34 33.47
CA PRO A 84 8.85 -30.28 33.91
C PRO A 84 7.43 -29.73 33.63
N PRO A 85 6.39 -30.57 33.75
CA PRO A 85 5.00 -30.15 33.58
C PRO A 85 4.65 -28.86 34.32
N THR A 86 3.93 -27.96 33.67
CA THR A 86 3.62 -26.62 34.20
C THR A 86 2.26 -26.55 34.91
N TYR A 87 1.52 -27.65 34.90
CA TYR A 87 0.25 -27.86 35.59
C TYR A 87 0.29 -29.29 36.17
N LYS A 88 -0.36 -29.66 37.27
CA LYS A 88 -1.21 -28.91 38.20
C LYS A 88 -0.48 -28.78 39.54
N PHE A 89 -0.18 -27.57 39.97
CA PHE A 89 0.50 -27.30 41.25
C PHE A 89 -0.49 -27.03 42.39
N LYS A 90 -0.08 -27.30 43.62
CA LYS A 90 -0.78 -26.78 44.80
C LYS A 90 -0.59 -25.27 44.89
N ALA A 91 -1.61 -24.55 45.32
CA ALA A 91 -1.53 -23.10 45.51
C ALA A 91 -0.38 -22.75 46.47
N ASN A 92 0.41 -21.74 46.09
CA ASN A 92 1.58 -21.27 46.84
C ASN A 92 2.66 -22.34 47.09
N SER A 93 2.78 -23.32 46.20
CA SER A 93 3.75 -24.41 46.35
C SER A 93 4.22 -24.94 44.99
N ASN A 94 5.51 -25.34 44.90
CA ASN A 94 6.05 -26.08 43.77
C ASN A 94 5.82 -27.60 43.84
N SER A 95 4.95 -28.05 44.74
CA SER A 95 4.48 -29.44 44.76
C SER A 95 3.27 -29.62 43.86
N TYR A 96 3.25 -30.68 43.07
CA TYR A 96 2.08 -31.03 42.27
C TYR A 96 0.88 -31.42 43.14
N ASP A 97 -0.30 -31.00 42.70
CA ASP A 97 -1.57 -31.54 43.17
C ASP A 97 -1.91 -32.79 42.34
N LEU A 98 -1.66 -33.96 42.94
CA LEU A 98 -1.87 -35.26 42.31
C LEU A 98 -3.35 -35.65 42.20
N SER A 99 -4.29 -34.76 42.58
CA SER A 99 -5.70 -34.93 42.23
C SER A 99 -5.91 -34.97 40.71
N ARG A 100 -4.94 -34.45 39.94
CA ARG A 100 -4.86 -34.59 38.48
C ARG A 100 -3.42 -34.88 38.08
N ARG A 101 -3.26 -35.52 36.92
CA ARG A 101 -1.93 -35.80 36.38
C ARG A 101 -1.23 -34.50 35.98
N PRO A 102 0.03 -34.27 36.39
CA PRO A 102 0.79 -33.14 35.87
C PRO A 102 0.88 -33.18 34.33
N SER A 103 0.81 -32.03 33.67
CA SER A 103 0.82 -31.92 32.20
C SER A 103 1.37 -30.57 31.71
N TRP A 104 1.83 -30.52 30.47
CA TRP A 104 2.18 -29.29 29.75
C TRP A 104 0.96 -28.75 29.01
N THR A 105 0.08 -28.06 29.75
CA THR A 105 -1.17 -27.50 29.21
C THR A 105 -0.94 -26.16 28.52
N ASP A 106 -0.04 -25.35 29.07
CA ASP A 106 0.44 -24.12 28.45
C ASP A 106 1.49 -24.44 27.39
N ARG A 107 1.30 -23.94 26.17
CA ARG A 107 2.20 -24.23 25.03
C ARG A 107 2.45 -22.99 24.18
N ILE A 108 3.62 -22.92 23.56
CA ILE A 108 3.99 -21.88 22.59
C ILE A 108 4.37 -22.55 21.27
N LEU A 109 3.46 -22.49 20.30
CA LEU A 109 3.64 -23.07 18.97
C LEU A 109 3.92 -21.95 17.95
N TYR A 110 4.70 -22.26 16.93
CA TYR A 110 5.06 -21.29 15.89
C TYR A 110 5.04 -21.90 14.48
N ARG A 111 4.79 -21.09 13.46
CA ARG A 111 4.85 -21.48 12.06
C ARG A 111 5.55 -20.40 11.24
N ALA A 112 6.59 -20.79 10.53
CA ALA A 112 7.29 -19.95 9.56
C ALA A 112 6.81 -20.29 8.14
N LYS A 113 6.34 -19.30 7.38
CA LYS A 113 5.95 -19.46 5.96
C LYS A 113 6.95 -18.77 5.03
N GLN A 114 7.16 -17.47 5.26
CA GLN A 114 8.02 -16.61 4.43
C GLN A 114 8.96 -15.74 5.29
N CYS A 115 9.30 -16.27 6.45
CA CYS A 115 10.31 -15.74 7.36
C CYS A 115 11.10 -16.90 7.95
N TYR A 116 12.18 -16.57 8.63
CA TYR A 116 12.92 -17.45 9.51
C TYR A 116 12.45 -17.20 10.94
N ILE A 117 12.14 -18.28 11.65
CA ILE A 117 11.79 -18.29 13.07
C ILE A 117 12.62 -19.38 13.73
N GLU A 118 13.42 -19.01 14.71
CA GLU A 118 14.22 -19.93 15.52
C GLU A 118 13.96 -19.66 16.99
N SER A 119 13.68 -20.71 17.75
CA SER A 119 13.62 -20.62 19.20
C SER A 119 15.02 -20.63 19.78
N ILE A 120 15.35 -19.57 20.52
CA ILE A 120 16.62 -19.42 21.24
C ILE A 120 16.53 -20.08 22.61
N ASN A 121 15.42 -19.87 23.34
CA ASN A 121 15.27 -20.37 24.70
C ASN A 121 13.78 -20.57 25.02
N TYR A 122 13.40 -21.75 25.51
CA TYR A 122 12.03 -22.06 25.96
C TYR A 122 12.07 -22.50 27.42
N TRP A 123 11.46 -21.73 28.32
CA TRP A 123 11.61 -21.92 29.76
C TRP A 123 10.32 -21.64 30.55
N THR A 124 10.36 -22.05 31.82
CA THR A 124 9.35 -21.73 32.84
C THR A 124 10.05 -21.16 34.09
N THR A 125 9.28 -20.64 35.05
CA THR A 125 9.81 -20.21 36.35
C THR A 125 9.00 -20.78 37.51
N SER A 126 9.71 -21.30 38.52
CA SER A 126 9.15 -21.82 39.77
C SER A 126 9.04 -20.75 40.86
N MET A 127 9.43 -19.50 40.58
CA MET A 127 9.35 -18.38 41.52
C MET A 127 7.91 -17.84 41.65
N ILE A 128 7.06 -18.08 40.64
CA ILE A 128 5.66 -17.63 40.62
C ILE A 128 4.77 -18.82 41.00
N GLN A 129 4.17 -18.78 42.19
CA GLN A 129 3.53 -19.95 42.81
C GLN A 129 2.06 -19.76 43.18
N PHE A 130 1.49 -18.56 42.96
CA PHE A 130 0.11 -18.26 43.36
C PHE A 130 -0.95 -19.02 42.54
N SER A 131 -0.57 -19.54 41.37
CA SER A 131 -1.43 -20.31 40.46
C SER A 131 -1.06 -21.81 40.48
N ASP A 132 -2.02 -22.66 40.14
CA ASP A 132 -1.78 -24.08 39.85
C ASP A 132 -1.11 -24.30 38.49
N HIS A 133 -0.92 -23.24 37.71
CA HIS A 133 -0.07 -23.20 36.53
C HIS A 133 1.30 -22.54 36.82
N ARG A 134 2.30 -22.86 36.00
CA ARG A 134 3.58 -22.17 35.93
C ARG A 134 3.70 -21.43 34.61
N PRO A 135 4.07 -20.14 34.62
CA PRO A 135 4.19 -19.37 33.39
C PRO A 135 5.33 -19.91 32.54
N ILE A 136 5.13 -19.87 31.22
CA ILE A 136 6.11 -20.25 30.22
C ILE A 136 6.47 -19.06 29.35
N ALA A 137 7.69 -19.05 28.83
CA ALA A 137 8.17 -18.05 27.89
C ALA A 137 9.11 -18.71 26.88
N ASN A 138 9.05 -18.26 25.63
CA ASN A 138 9.97 -18.67 24.57
C ASN A 138 10.51 -17.44 23.85
N LEU A 139 11.84 -17.33 23.77
CA LEU A 139 12.57 -16.28 23.08
C LEU A 139 12.85 -16.74 21.65
N PHE A 140 12.42 -15.96 20.66
CA PHE A 140 12.61 -16.28 19.25
C PHE A 140 13.53 -15.28 18.54
N LEU A 141 14.43 -15.78 17.69
CA LEU A 141 15.06 -15.02 16.61
C LEU A 141 14.13 -15.00 15.40
N LEU A 142 13.80 -13.79 14.94
CA LEU A 142 12.93 -13.57 13.78
C LEU A 142 13.70 -12.84 12.69
N GLN A 143 13.80 -13.46 11.51
CA GLN A 143 14.34 -12.80 10.32
C GLN A 143 13.33 -12.92 9.18
N SER A 144 12.64 -11.84 8.88
CA SER A 144 11.81 -11.79 7.67
C SER A 144 12.71 -11.75 6.44
N LYS A 145 12.37 -12.50 5.38
CA LYS A 145 12.83 -12.09 4.04
C LYS A 145 12.30 -10.67 3.86
N LEU A 146 13.18 -9.69 3.70
CA LEU A 146 12.76 -8.34 3.32
C LEU A 146 11.84 -8.52 2.11
N PRO A 147 10.57 -8.06 2.17
CA PRO A 147 9.72 -8.17 1.00
C PRO A 147 10.46 -7.49 -0.15
N SER A 148 10.47 -8.12 -1.33
CA SER A 148 11.03 -7.50 -2.53
C SER A 148 10.35 -6.15 -2.69
N SER A 149 11.08 -5.08 -2.38
CA SER A 149 10.51 -3.73 -2.33
C SER A 149 10.73 -3.06 -3.67
N SER A 150 9.66 -2.55 -4.27
CA SER A 150 9.79 -1.71 -5.45
C SER A 150 9.65 -0.24 -5.06
N SER A 151 10.52 0.63 -5.56
CA SER A 151 10.38 2.08 -5.37
C SER A 151 9.69 2.71 -6.59
N ILE A 152 8.76 3.62 -6.33
CA ILE A 152 7.96 4.30 -7.36
C ILE A 152 7.99 5.80 -7.06
N LEU A 153 8.43 6.62 -8.01
CA LEU A 153 8.30 8.07 -7.94
C LEU A 153 7.19 8.52 -8.86
N ILE A 154 6.29 9.35 -8.35
CA ILE A 154 5.18 9.92 -9.14
C ILE A 154 5.32 11.43 -9.12
N GLY A 155 5.46 12.04 -10.30
CA GLY A 155 5.48 13.48 -10.49
C GLY A 155 4.20 13.98 -11.15
N SER A 156 3.68 15.13 -10.72
CA SER A 156 2.59 15.84 -11.39
C SER A 156 2.91 17.31 -11.63
N PHE A 157 2.59 17.84 -12.81
CA PHE A 157 2.80 19.24 -13.13
C PHE A 157 1.86 19.81 -14.21
N ASN A 158 1.09 20.84 -13.86
CA ASN A 158 0.36 21.65 -14.82
C ASN A 158 1.31 22.70 -15.46
N THR A 159 1.44 22.66 -16.79
CA THR A 159 2.42 23.46 -17.55
C THR A 159 1.87 24.77 -18.09
N HIS A 160 0.62 25.14 -17.77
CA HIS A 160 -0.01 26.40 -18.16
C HIS A 160 0.00 26.70 -19.67
N LYS A 161 -0.15 25.67 -20.52
CA LYS A 161 -0.07 25.76 -22.00
C LYS A 161 1.26 26.28 -22.51
N ARG A 162 2.33 26.17 -21.72
CA ARG A 162 3.68 26.62 -22.10
C ARG A 162 4.55 25.44 -22.53
N TYR A 163 5.45 25.73 -23.45
CA TYR A 163 6.55 24.83 -23.76
C TYR A 163 7.60 24.91 -22.65
N PRO A 164 8.25 23.79 -22.29
CA PRO A 164 9.33 23.82 -21.33
C PRO A 164 10.54 24.58 -21.91
N PRO A 165 11.26 25.39 -21.11
CA PRO A 165 12.56 25.94 -21.52
C PRO A 165 13.55 24.83 -21.90
N ALA A 166 14.42 25.08 -22.89
CA ALA A 166 15.34 24.06 -23.40
C ALA A 166 16.40 23.62 -22.38
N ASP A 167 16.74 24.51 -21.45
CA ASP A 167 17.70 24.34 -20.36
C ASP A 167 17.05 23.98 -19.02
N LEU A 168 15.74 23.70 -19.01
CA LEU A 168 15.00 23.39 -17.80
C LEU A 168 15.60 22.18 -17.07
N ASN A 169 16.06 22.39 -15.85
CA ASN A 169 16.57 21.33 -14.99
C ASN A 169 15.43 20.67 -14.18
N LEU A 170 15.17 19.38 -14.44
CA LEU A 170 14.12 18.61 -13.77
C LEU A 170 14.61 17.87 -12.51
N SER A 171 15.90 17.91 -12.18
CA SER A 171 16.49 17.13 -11.08
C SER A 171 15.85 17.43 -9.72
N SER A 172 15.56 18.70 -9.42
CA SER A 172 14.89 19.07 -8.15
C SER A 172 13.46 18.52 -8.01
N TRP A 173 12.87 18.04 -9.11
CA TRP A 173 11.54 17.45 -9.15
C TRP A 173 11.59 15.92 -9.25
N LEU A 174 12.42 15.37 -10.14
CA LEU A 174 12.39 13.95 -10.51
C LEU A 174 13.53 13.10 -9.93
N ILE A 175 14.53 13.71 -9.28
CA ILE A 175 15.64 12.98 -8.66
C ILE A 175 15.54 13.12 -7.14
N HIS A 176 15.45 11.98 -6.46
CA HIS A 176 15.53 11.91 -5.01
C HIS A 176 16.98 11.68 -4.56
N GLN A 177 17.39 12.31 -3.46
CA GLN A 177 18.80 12.37 -3.03
C GLN A 177 19.38 11.01 -2.63
N SER A 178 18.54 10.13 -2.07
CA SER A 178 19.01 8.87 -1.44
C SER A 178 18.47 7.60 -2.09
N ILE A 179 17.49 7.72 -2.99
CA ILE A 179 16.77 6.55 -3.54
C ILE A 179 16.63 6.76 -5.03
N THR A 180 17.11 5.77 -5.80
CA THR A 180 16.86 5.66 -7.24
C THR A 180 15.60 4.83 -7.45
N PRO A 181 14.48 5.41 -7.93
CA PRO A 181 13.22 4.68 -8.09
C PRO A 181 13.29 3.61 -9.18
N HIS A 182 12.67 2.45 -9.02
CA HIS A 182 12.55 1.49 -10.13
C HIS A 182 11.58 2.00 -11.22
N ILE A 183 10.53 2.68 -10.80
CA ILE A 183 9.45 3.20 -11.66
C ILE A 183 9.32 4.70 -11.44
N ILE A 184 9.22 5.46 -12.53
CA ILE A 184 8.94 6.89 -12.51
C ILE A 184 7.70 7.17 -13.37
N ALA A 185 6.63 7.66 -12.77
CA ALA A 185 5.41 8.09 -13.45
C ALA A 185 5.35 9.63 -13.50
N ILE A 186 5.16 10.22 -14.67
CA ILE A 186 5.14 11.68 -14.85
C ILE A 186 3.84 12.07 -15.53
N GLY A 187 2.97 12.74 -14.79
CA GLY A 187 1.71 13.29 -15.29
C GLY A 187 1.83 14.79 -15.53
N LEU A 188 1.52 15.23 -16.75
CA LEU A 188 1.46 16.66 -17.06
C LEU A 188 0.05 17.07 -17.49
N GLN A 189 -0.31 18.31 -17.19
CA GLN A 189 -1.58 18.93 -17.63
C GLN A 189 -1.31 20.26 -18.33
N GLU A 190 -2.29 20.71 -19.11
CA GLU A 190 -2.18 21.90 -19.94
C GLU A 190 -0.93 21.95 -20.83
N LEU A 191 -0.57 20.86 -21.50
CA LEU A 191 0.40 20.97 -22.58
C LEU A 191 -0.20 21.75 -23.75
N PRO A 192 0.63 22.52 -24.50
CA PRO A 192 0.25 23.07 -25.79
C PRO A 192 -0.46 22.02 -26.66
N SER A 193 -1.69 22.31 -27.08
CA SER A 193 -2.54 21.35 -27.79
C SER A 193 -3.29 21.93 -29.00
N SER A 194 -3.02 23.18 -29.36
CA SER A 194 -3.58 23.83 -30.54
C SER A 194 -2.94 23.21 -31.79
N PHE A 195 -3.69 22.54 -32.66
CA PHE A 195 -3.17 21.86 -33.87
C PHE A 195 -2.25 20.64 -33.63
N PHE A 196 -2.20 19.73 -34.60
CA PHE A 196 -1.48 18.45 -34.50
C PHE A 196 0.04 18.63 -34.35
N PHE A 197 0.66 19.48 -35.18
CA PHE A 197 2.12 19.69 -35.18
C PHE A 197 2.64 20.22 -33.84
N LEU A 198 1.93 21.17 -33.22
CA LEU A 198 2.30 21.75 -31.93
C LEU A 198 2.12 20.77 -30.76
N LYS A 199 1.14 19.84 -30.84
CA LYS A 199 0.98 18.74 -29.88
C LYS A 199 2.22 17.86 -29.87
N LYS A 200 2.67 17.40 -31.04
CA LYS A 200 3.84 16.52 -31.18
C LYS A 200 5.11 17.22 -30.71
N LYS A 201 5.34 18.46 -31.14
CA LYS A 201 6.49 19.27 -30.70
C LYS A 201 6.59 19.38 -29.18
N SER A 202 5.48 19.69 -28.48
CA SER A 202 5.49 19.80 -27.02
C SER A 202 5.81 18.47 -26.34
N GLN A 203 5.27 17.36 -26.86
CA GLN A 203 5.54 16.03 -26.34
C GLN A 203 7.02 15.66 -26.48
N ASP A 204 7.59 15.85 -27.67
CA ASP A 204 8.97 15.46 -27.98
C ASP A 204 9.98 16.28 -27.14
N GLN A 205 9.69 17.56 -26.88
CA GLN A 205 10.50 18.39 -25.98
C GLN A 205 10.50 17.89 -24.54
N TRP A 206 9.34 17.45 -24.03
CA TRP A 206 9.26 16.88 -22.68
C TRP A 206 10.00 15.54 -22.59
N ILE A 207 9.87 14.67 -23.59
CA ILE A 207 10.62 13.40 -23.66
C ILE A 207 12.13 13.69 -23.62
N ALA A 208 12.62 14.60 -24.46
CA ALA A 208 14.05 14.94 -24.52
C ALA A 208 14.58 15.47 -23.17
N LEU A 209 13.82 16.33 -22.48
CA LEU A 209 14.22 16.84 -21.15
C LEU A 209 14.20 15.76 -20.07
N ILE A 210 13.19 14.89 -20.08
CA ILE A 210 13.08 13.79 -19.12
C ILE A 210 14.22 12.79 -19.32
N GLU A 211 14.50 12.38 -20.56
CA GLU A 211 15.57 11.42 -20.88
C GLU A 211 16.96 12.00 -20.62
N LYS A 212 17.16 13.31 -20.85
CA LYS A 212 18.38 14.01 -20.43
C LYS A 212 18.55 14.01 -18.91
N THR A 213 17.46 14.14 -18.15
CA THR A 213 17.49 14.14 -16.68
C THR A 213 17.65 12.73 -16.10
N LEU A 214 17.09 11.73 -16.78
CA LEU A 214 16.97 10.35 -16.30
C LEU A 214 17.66 9.36 -17.27
N PRO A 215 18.99 9.47 -17.48
CA PRO A 215 19.69 8.70 -18.52
C PRO A 215 19.66 7.18 -18.31
N ASN A 216 19.44 6.72 -17.08
CA ASN A 216 19.38 5.30 -16.74
C ASN A 216 17.98 4.70 -16.85
N TYR A 217 17.00 5.45 -17.37
CA TYR A 217 15.61 5.02 -17.51
C TYR A 217 15.20 4.87 -18.97
N LYS A 218 14.27 3.95 -19.22
CA LYS A 218 13.65 3.75 -20.53
C LYS A 218 12.16 4.03 -20.45
N LEU A 219 11.62 4.71 -21.46
CA LEU A 219 10.19 4.95 -21.59
C LEU A 219 9.48 3.62 -21.86
N LEU A 220 8.63 3.17 -20.93
CA LEU A 220 7.81 1.97 -21.08
C LEU A 220 6.58 2.26 -21.95
N SER A 221 5.87 3.33 -21.63
CA SER A 221 4.66 3.74 -22.34
C SER A 221 4.31 5.19 -22.04
N TYR A 222 3.56 5.82 -22.93
CA TYR A 222 2.95 7.10 -22.71
C TYR A 222 1.54 7.16 -23.31
N ILE A 223 0.71 8.03 -22.75
CA ILE A 223 -0.64 8.27 -23.27
C ILE A 223 -1.02 9.73 -23.12
N ARG A 224 -1.64 10.28 -24.18
CA ARG A 224 -2.03 11.69 -24.26
C ARG A 224 -3.51 11.86 -24.59
N LEU A 225 -4.17 12.80 -23.91
CA LEU A 225 -5.49 13.33 -24.20
C LEU A 225 -5.42 14.87 -24.24
N ASN A 226 -5.32 15.44 -25.43
CA ASN A 226 -5.12 16.88 -25.67
C ASN A 226 -3.96 17.49 -24.85
N GLY A 227 -4.24 18.23 -23.77
CA GLY A 227 -3.23 18.84 -22.91
C GLY A 227 -2.81 17.96 -21.73
N ILE A 228 -3.40 16.77 -21.56
CA ILE A 228 -3.14 15.85 -20.46
C ILE A 228 -2.27 14.71 -20.98
N ILE A 229 -1.13 14.43 -20.37
CA ILE A 229 -0.24 13.33 -20.77
C ILE A 229 0.32 12.60 -19.56
N LEU A 230 0.52 11.29 -19.70
CA LEU A 230 1.17 10.46 -18.69
C LEU A 230 2.31 9.69 -19.36
N PHE A 231 3.50 9.73 -18.76
CA PHE A 231 4.66 8.94 -19.12
C PHE A 231 4.98 7.95 -17.99
N ILE A 232 5.38 6.73 -18.34
CA ILE A 232 5.95 5.75 -17.42
C ILE A 232 7.36 5.41 -17.88
N TYR A 233 8.33 5.70 -17.02
CA TYR A 233 9.73 5.36 -17.19
C TYR A 233 10.12 4.25 -16.20
N ILE A 234 10.93 3.30 -16.66
CA ILE A 234 11.42 2.17 -15.86
C ILE A 234 12.93 2.20 -15.87
N GLN A 235 13.55 1.97 -14.71
CA GLN A 235 15.00 1.84 -14.61
C GLN A 235 15.47 0.73 -15.56
N SER A 236 16.51 0.99 -16.34
CA SER A 236 16.89 0.15 -17.50
C SER A 236 17.09 -1.33 -17.15
N SER A 237 17.62 -1.64 -15.98
CA SER A 237 17.83 -3.02 -15.49
C SER A 237 16.54 -3.77 -15.14
N TYR A 238 15.43 -3.07 -14.95
CA TYR A 238 14.12 -3.62 -14.57
C TYR A 238 13.11 -3.63 -15.72
N PHE A 239 13.46 -3.12 -16.90
CA PHE A 239 12.54 -2.95 -18.02
C PHE A 239 11.85 -4.27 -18.42
N ASN A 240 12.60 -5.37 -18.47
CA ASN A 240 12.10 -6.69 -18.87
C ASN A 240 11.18 -7.35 -17.83
N GLN A 241 11.01 -6.76 -16.65
CA GLN A 241 10.08 -7.23 -15.62
C GLN A 241 8.66 -6.67 -15.81
N CYS A 242 8.48 -5.76 -16.78
CA CYS A 242 7.19 -5.16 -17.11
C CYS A 242 6.42 -6.02 -18.11
N SER A 243 5.13 -6.26 -17.87
CA SER A 243 4.27 -6.96 -18.83
C SER A 243 2.81 -6.47 -18.76
N ALA A 244 1.96 -7.00 -19.64
CA ALA A 244 0.53 -6.69 -19.73
C ALA A 244 0.21 -5.17 -19.68
N ILE A 245 0.93 -4.41 -20.50
CA ILE A 245 0.73 -2.95 -20.62
C ILE A 245 -0.64 -2.68 -21.23
N GLY A 246 -1.42 -1.82 -20.56
CA GLY A 246 -2.70 -1.33 -21.04
C GLY A 246 -2.85 0.17 -20.82
N THR A 247 -3.63 0.82 -21.67
CA THR A 247 -3.82 2.28 -21.60
C THR A 247 -5.29 2.66 -21.75
N ALA A 248 -5.68 3.80 -21.16
CA ALA A 248 -7.06 4.28 -21.16
C ALA A 248 -7.14 5.81 -21.23
N ARG A 249 -8.28 6.33 -21.71
CA ARG A 249 -8.62 7.75 -21.69
C ARG A 249 -10.09 7.91 -21.30
N VAL A 250 -10.37 8.91 -20.47
CA VAL A 250 -11.75 9.35 -20.18
C VAL A 250 -11.82 10.86 -20.42
N ARG A 251 -12.78 11.28 -21.25
CA ARG A 251 -13.05 12.70 -21.53
C ARG A 251 -14.14 13.18 -20.59
N THR A 252 -13.94 14.34 -19.98
CA THR A 252 -14.90 14.94 -19.05
C THR A 252 -15.08 16.44 -19.27
N GLY A 253 -14.53 16.99 -20.37
CA GLY A 253 -14.71 18.37 -20.79
C GLY A 253 -16.14 18.66 -21.25
N PHE A 254 -16.32 19.71 -22.05
CA PHE A 254 -17.65 20.13 -22.53
C PHE A 254 -18.50 18.94 -23.00
N MET A 255 -19.64 18.71 -22.31
CA MET A 255 -20.56 17.58 -22.50
C MET A 255 -19.92 16.18 -22.54
N ASN A 256 -18.78 15.96 -21.86
CA ASN A 256 -17.94 14.76 -21.95
C ASN A 256 -17.36 14.47 -23.35
N LEU A 257 -17.46 15.43 -24.28
CA LEU A 257 -16.97 15.30 -25.66
C LEU A 257 -15.56 15.86 -25.83
N SER A 258 -15.24 16.94 -25.11
CA SER A 258 -13.93 17.58 -25.19
C SER A 258 -12.90 16.94 -24.26
N GLY A 259 -11.69 16.73 -24.76
CA GLY A 259 -10.57 16.15 -23.99
C GLY A 259 -9.71 17.18 -23.26
N ASN A 260 -10.14 18.44 -23.14
CA ASN A 260 -9.40 19.46 -22.37
C ASN A 260 -9.48 19.24 -20.85
N LYS A 261 -10.46 18.46 -20.39
CA LYS A 261 -10.61 17.93 -19.04
C LYS A 261 -10.87 16.43 -19.13
N GLY A 262 -10.42 15.69 -18.14
CA GLY A 262 -10.52 14.24 -18.12
C GLY A 262 -9.31 13.58 -17.46
N ALA A 263 -9.07 12.34 -17.85
CA ALA A 263 -7.95 11.56 -17.36
C ALA A 263 -7.37 10.66 -18.44
N VAL A 264 -6.09 10.35 -18.28
CA VAL A 264 -5.39 9.30 -19.00
C VAL A 264 -4.80 8.33 -18.00
N GLY A 265 -4.75 7.06 -18.37
CA GLY A 265 -4.22 6.03 -17.48
C GLY A 265 -3.31 5.04 -18.21
N ILE A 266 -2.33 4.53 -17.48
CA ILE A 266 -1.47 3.41 -17.88
C ILE A 266 -1.49 2.37 -16.77
N ARG A 267 -1.66 1.10 -17.15
CA ARG A 267 -1.49 -0.06 -16.28
C ARG A 267 -0.45 -1.02 -16.82
N PHE A 268 0.20 -1.76 -15.93
CA PHE A 268 1.10 -2.87 -16.27
C PHE A 268 1.34 -3.76 -15.05
N GLU A 269 1.86 -4.96 -15.28
CA GLU A 269 2.41 -5.82 -14.23
C GLU A 269 3.90 -5.49 -14.04
N PHE A 270 4.32 -5.35 -12.78
CA PHE A 270 5.73 -5.22 -12.40
C PHE A 270 6.00 -6.16 -11.23
N ASN A 271 6.94 -7.10 -11.37
CA ASN A 271 7.22 -8.11 -10.34
C ASN A 271 5.97 -8.81 -9.79
N GLN A 272 5.07 -9.21 -10.70
CA GLN A 272 3.79 -9.86 -10.43
C GLN A 272 2.82 -9.00 -9.58
N THR A 273 3.01 -7.68 -9.57
CA THR A 273 2.09 -6.73 -8.95
C THR A 273 1.47 -5.89 -10.04
N SER A 274 0.14 -5.85 -10.06
CA SER A 274 -0.59 -5.03 -11.02
C SER A 274 -0.65 -3.58 -10.55
N LEU A 275 -0.09 -2.67 -11.36
CA LEU A 275 -0.01 -1.24 -11.06
C LEU A 275 -0.85 -0.43 -12.04
N CYS A 276 -1.52 0.60 -11.53
CA CYS A 276 -2.37 1.51 -12.29
C CYS A 276 -2.05 2.96 -11.93
N PHE A 277 -1.75 3.77 -12.94
CA PHE A 277 -1.38 5.18 -12.83
C PHE A 277 -2.38 6.01 -13.62
N ILE A 278 -3.03 6.97 -12.96
CA ILE A 278 -4.08 7.80 -13.55
C ILE A 278 -3.68 9.27 -13.36
N ASN A 279 -3.37 9.94 -14.47
CA ASN A 279 -3.16 11.39 -14.51
C ASN A 279 -4.45 12.08 -14.97
N CYS A 280 -4.93 13.07 -14.24
CA CYS A 280 -6.13 13.81 -14.57
C CYS A 280 -5.97 15.33 -14.54
N HIS A 281 -6.96 15.99 -15.12
CA HIS A 281 -7.15 17.43 -15.04
C HIS A 281 -8.66 17.69 -14.91
N LEU A 282 -9.08 18.04 -13.69
CA LEU A 282 -10.50 18.25 -13.35
C LEU A 282 -10.92 19.73 -13.52
N SER A 283 -12.23 19.98 -13.42
CA SER A 283 -12.82 21.31 -13.59
C SER A 283 -12.23 22.36 -12.65
N TYR A 284 -11.87 23.52 -13.21
CA TYR A 284 -11.41 24.69 -12.47
C TYR A 284 -12.60 25.46 -11.88
N GLY A 285 -12.32 26.36 -10.95
CA GLY A 285 -13.32 27.25 -10.33
C GLY A 285 -13.40 27.07 -8.81
N GLU A 286 -13.71 28.16 -8.12
CA GLU A 286 -13.79 28.25 -6.65
C GLU A 286 -15.23 28.15 -6.13
N ASP A 287 -16.22 28.13 -7.02
CA ASP A 287 -17.63 28.04 -6.64
C ASP A 287 -18.06 26.59 -6.37
N SER A 288 -19.23 26.46 -5.74
CA SER A 288 -19.82 25.16 -5.42
C SER A 288 -20.10 24.34 -6.68
N LYS A 289 -20.47 24.97 -7.81
CA LYS A 289 -20.72 24.25 -9.08
C LYS A 289 -19.45 23.56 -9.59
N ALA A 290 -18.31 24.23 -9.53
CA ALA A 290 -17.01 23.70 -9.89
C ALA A 290 -16.61 22.54 -8.97
N PHE A 291 -16.82 22.68 -7.65
CA PHE A 291 -16.60 21.60 -6.69
C PHE A 291 -17.43 20.34 -7.02
N HIS A 292 -18.74 20.49 -7.25
CA HIS A 292 -19.59 19.36 -7.63
C HIS A 292 -19.21 18.78 -9.00
N SER A 293 -18.77 19.63 -9.94
CA SER A 293 -18.25 19.20 -11.24
C SER A 293 -17.02 18.30 -11.06
N ARG A 294 -16.04 18.68 -10.23
CA ARG A 294 -14.85 17.86 -9.94
C ARG A 294 -15.23 16.49 -9.37
N ASN A 295 -16.15 16.44 -8.40
CA ASN A 295 -16.64 15.19 -7.82
C ASN A 295 -17.31 14.30 -8.88
N LYS A 296 -18.18 14.86 -9.72
CA LYS A 296 -18.84 14.13 -10.82
C LYS A 296 -17.83 13.60 -11.85
N GLN A 297 -16.83 14.40 -12.19
CA GLN A 297 -15.77 13.99 -13.11
C GLN A 297 -14.91 12.87 -12.52
N TYR A 298 -14.55 12.93 -11.23
CA TYR A 298 -13.88 11.83 -10.53
C TYR A 298 -14.70 10.54 -10.62
N SER A 299 -15.99 10.58 -10.29
CA SER A 299 -16.86 9.40 -10.36
C SER A 299 -16.94 8.83 -11.77
N LEU A 300 -17.09 9.69 -12.79
CA LEU A 300 -17.11 9.26 -14.19
C LEU A 300 -15.79 8.61 -14.62
N ILE A 301 -14.65 9.20 -14.23
CA ILE A 301 -13.33 8.64 -14.50
C ILE A 301 -13.20 7.26 -13.83
N HIS A 302 -13.56 7.15 -12.56
CA HIS A 302 -13.47 5.89 -11.81
C HIS A 302 -14.32 4.78 -12.45
N GLN A 303 -15.56 5.11 -12.83
CA GLN A 303 -16.53 4.14 -13.35
C GLN A 303 -16.30 3.75 -14.82
N SER A 304 -15.76 4.66 -15.64
CA SER A 304 -15.67 4.46 -17.10
C SER A 304 -14.27 4.19 -17.62
N MET A 305 -13.23 4.29 -16.80
CA MET A 305 -11.86 4.05 -17.25
C MET A 305 -11.59 2.55 -17.43
N LEU A 306 -11.53 2.14 -18.70
CA LEU A 306 -11.25 0.78 -19.14
C LEU A 306 -9.91 0.72 -19.88
N PHE A 307 -8.93 0.04 -19.27
CA PHE A 307 -7.61 -0.19 -19.84
C PHE A 307 -7.69 -1.33 -20.84
N LYS A 308 -7.23 -1.10 -22.07
CA LYS A 308 -7.13 -2.14 -23.10
C LYS A 308 -5.67 -2.53 -23.31
N SER A 309 -5.39 -3.82 -23.43
CA SER A 309 -4.08 -4.30 -23.86
C SER A 309 -3.75 -3.81 -25.28
N GLN A 310 -2.48 -3.78 -25.64
CA GLN A 310 -2.06 -3.35 -26.98
C GLN A 310 -2.70 -4.17 -28.11
N CYS A 311 -2.96 -5.46 -27.87
CA CYS A 311 -3.65 -6.37 -28.79
C CYS A 311 -5.20 -6.37 -28.63
N ASN A 312 -5.77 -5.54 -27.76
CA ASN A 312 -7.19 -5.49 -27.40
C ASN A 312 -7.81 -6.80 -26.86
N GLN A 313 -7.02 -7.83 -26.56
CA GLN A 313 -7.52 -9.11 -26.03
C GLN A 313 -7.93 -9.04 -24.57
N TYR A 314 -7.33 -8.14 -23.79
CA TYR A 314 -7.54 -8.05 -22.35
C TYR A 314 -8.01 -6.65 -21.97
N GLN A 315 -8.88 -6.61 -20.97
CA GLN A 315 -9.44 -5.37 -20.43
C GLN A 315 -9.38 -5.39 -18.90
N TRP A 316 -9.13 -4.22 -18.32
CA TRP A 316 -9.10 -4.02 -16.87
C TRP A 316 -9.82 -2.72 -16.53
N ASN A 317 -10.54 -2.71 -15.42
CA ASN A 317 -11.02 -1.50 -14.76
C ASN A 317 -10.00 -1.03 -13.71
N ILE A 318 -10.22 0.14 -13.12
CA ILE A 318 -9.32 0.69 -12.09
C ILE A 318 -9.18 -0.28 -10.90
N ASP A 319 -10.30 -0.84 -10.42
CA ASP A 319 -10.36 -1.67 -9.21
C ASP A 319 -9.73 -3.08 -9.35
N ASP A 320 -9.27 -3.45 -10.56
CA ASP A 320 -8.61 -4.74 -10.83
C ASP A 320 -7.13 -4.77 -10.40
N HIS A 321 -6.58 -3.62 -9.97
CA HIS A 321 -5.15 -3.47 -9.74
C HIS A 321 -4.78 -3.54 -8.25
N ASN A 322 -3.56 -4.02 -7.96
CA ASN A 322 -3.05 -4.12 -6.61
C ASN A 322 -2.62 -2.76 -6.07
N GLY A 323 -1.88 -1.97 -6.85
CA GLY A 323 -1.46 -0.62 -6.51
C GLY A 323 -2.05 0.41 -7.49
N ILE A 324 -2.77 1.39 -6.97
CA ILE A 324 -3.51 2.36 -7.77
C ILE A 324 -3.11 3.76 -7.34
N PHE A 325 -2.69 4.58 -8.29
CA PHE A 325 -2.28 5.96 -8.08
C PHE A 325 -3.16 6.89 -8.91
N PHE A 326 -3.84 7.82 -8.24
CA PHE A 326 -4.70 8.81 -8.86
C PHE A 326 -4.14 10.19 -8.56
N PHE A 327 -3.68 10.89 -9.59
CA PHE A 327 -2.94 12.13 -9.42
C PHE A 327 -3.19 13.09 -10.59
N GLY A 328 -2.69 14.32 -10.46
CA GLY A 328 -2.91 15.35 -11.46
C GLY A 328 -3.22 16.70 -10.85
N ASP A 329 -3.69 17.59 -11.71
CA ASP A 329 -4.35 18.83 -11.30
C ASP A 329 -5.83 18.51 -11.00
N LEU A 330 -6.08 18.16 -9.73
CA LEU A 330 -7.42 17.87 -9.22
C LEU A 330 -8.27 19.14 -9.10
N ASN A 331 -7.64 20.32 -9.11
CA ASN A 331 -8.30 21.62 -9.05
C ASN A 331 -9.19 21.89 -7.81
N TYR A 332 -9.16 21.05 -6.77
CA TYR A 332 -9.77 21.37 -5.48
C TYR A 332 -9.10 22.60 -4.85
N ARG A 333 -9.90 23.44 -4.19
CA ARG A 333 -9.47 24.76 -3.74
C ARG A 333 -9.46 24.87 -2.22
N GLN A 334 -8.76 25.89 -1.74
CA GLN A 334 -8.96 26.36 -0.37
C GLN A 334 -10.24 27.18 -0.26
N THR A 335 -11.07 26.87 0.72
CA THR A 335 -12.28 27.63 1.05
C THR A 335 -11.93 28.98 1.67
N GLU A 336 -12.94 29.82 1.89
CA GLU A 336 -12.77 31.11 2.57
C GLU A 336 -12.31 30.95 4.02
N THR A 337 -12.63 29.81 4.62
CA THR A 337 -12.19 29.40 5.96
C THR A 337 -10.83 28.70 5.97
N ASN A 338 -10.05 28.79 4.88
CA ASN A 338 -8.74 28.14 4.69
C ASN A 338 -8.77 26.61 4.78
N GLN A 339 -9.94 25.99 4.62
CA GLN A 339 -10.09 24.53 4.59
C GLN A 339 -9.80 23.99 3.19
N ASP A 340 -9.16 22.83 3.11
CA ASP A 340 -8.93 22.12 1.84
C ASP A 340 -10.19 21.34 1.45
N GLU A 341 -10.81 21.71 0.33
CA GLU A 341 -12.00 21.04 -0.20
C GLU A 341 -11.82 19.53 -0.33
N LEU A 342 -10.65 19.05 -0.77
CA LEU A 342 -10.42 17.62 -0.97
C LEU A 342 -10.51 16.86 0.36
N LYS A 343 -9.92 17.43 1.42
CA LYS A 343 -9.84 16.81 2.74
C LYS A 343 -11.16 16.83 3.49
N GLU A 344 -11.85 17.97 3.46
CA GLU A 344 -13.01 18.20 4.33
C GLU A 344 -14.34 17.82 3.68
N LYS A 345 -14.42 17.84 2.34
CA LYS A 345 -15.72 17.80 1.63
C LYS A 345 -15.88 16.66 0.65
N THR A 346 -14.85 15.84 0.41
CA THR A 346 -14.92 14.76 -0.59
C THR A 346 -14.95 13.37 0.02
N ASN A 347 -15.58 12.44 -0.71
CA ASN A 347 -15.52 11.01 -0.40
C ASN A 347 -14.31 10.31 -1.05
N ILE A 348 -13.49 11.01 -1.83
CA ILE A 348 -12.34 10.41 -2.52
C ILE A 348 -11.40 9.78 -1.49
N LEU A 349 -11.15 10.49 -0.39
CA LEU A 349 -10.29 10.05 0.71
C LEU A 349 -10.88 8.93 1.59
N LYS A 350 -12.14 8.55 1.39
CA LYS A 350 -12.68 7.30 1.97
C LYS A 350 -12.11 6.07 1.27
N THR A 351 -11.68 6.24 0.02
CA THR A 351 -11.20 5.15 -0.85
C THR A 351 -9.68 5.24 -1.06
N TYR A 352 -9.16 6.45 -1.22
CA TYR A 352 -7.74 6.71 -1.41
C TYR A 352 -7.12 7.28 -0.14
N SER A 353 -5.83 7.01 0.05
CA SER A 353 -4.98 7.70 1.01
C SER A 353 -4.21 8.82 0.32
N GLU A 354 -3.86 9.85 1.09
CA GLU A 354 -2.94 10.91 0.69
C GLU A 354 -1.87 11.05 1.77
N SER A 355 -0.61 11.24 1.37
CA SER A 355 0.48 11.46 2.31
C SER A 355 0.44 12.86 2.87
N ASP A 356 0.99 13.06 4.07
CA ASP A 356 1.02 14.38 4.70
C ASP A 356 1.73 15.40 3.82
N ILE A 357 1.00 16.46 3.48
CA ILE A 357 1.51 17.58 2.70
C ILE A 357 2.29 18.50 3.64
N LYS A 358 3.60 18.61 3.43
CA LYS A 358 4.52 19.47 4.19
C LYS A 358 5.06 20.65 3.36
N PHE A 359 4.40 20.94 2.25
CA PHE A 359 4.77 22.01 1.33
C PHE A 359 3.62 23.00 1.13
N PRO A 360 3.92 24.26 0.77
CA PRO A 360 2.90 25.29 0.59
C PRO A 360 2.03 25.01 -0.66
N PRO A 361 0.88 25.70 -0.81
CA PRO A 361 0.04 25.59 -2.00
C PRO A 361 0.81 25.68 -3.32
N THR A 362 0.42 24.86 -4.30
CA THR A 362 1.12 24.72 -5.58
C THR A 362 0.57 25.63 -6.66
N TYR A 363 -0.57 26.28 -6.42
CA TYR A 363 -1.24 27.24 -7.28
C TYR A 363 -1.70 28.43 -6.43
N LYS A 364 -1.85 29.66 -6.93
CA LYS A 364 -1.45 30.20 -8.22
C LYS A 364 -0.24 31.12 -8.04
N TYR A 365 0.84 30.86 -8.75
CA TYR A 365 2.05 31.69 -8.71
C TYR A 365 2.08 32.70 -9.85
N LYS A 366 2.73 33.84 -9.61
CA LYS A 366 3.16 34.74 -10.69
C LYS A 366 4.22 34.01 -11.53
N LEU A 367 4.13 34.15 -12.85
CA LEU A 367 5.11 33.52 -13.74
C LEU A 367 6.53 33.97 -13.41
N ASN A 368 7.47 33.02 -13.47
CA ASN A 368 8.90 33.21 -13.18
C ASN A 368 9.21 33.74 -11.76
N SER A 369 8.26 33.64 -10.83
CA SER A 369 8.40 34.14 -9.45
C SER A 369 7.83 33.14 -8.44
N ASN A 370 8.39 33.12 -7.23
CA ASN A 370 7.85 32.35 -6.09
C ASN A 370 6.79 33.13 -5.28
N SER A 371 6.36 34.29 -5.77
CA SER A 371 5.23 35.02 -5.19
C SER A 371 3.90 34.52 -5.76
N TYR A 372 2.89 34.38 -4.90
CA TYR A 372 1.53 34.10 -5.34
C TYR A 372 0.94 35.24 -6.18
N ASP A 373 0.14 34.86 -7.16
CA ASP A 373 -0.76 35.75 -7.88
C ASP A 373 -2.07 35.85 -7.07
N LEU A 374 -2.25 36.99 -6.40
CA LEU A 374 -3.38 37.25 -5.50
C LEU A 374 -4.73 37.44 -6.22
N SER A 375 -4.78 37.36 -7.56
CA SER A 375 -6.05 37.31 -8.30
C SER A 375 -6.86 36.03 -8.03
N ARG A 376 -6.22 35.01 -7.44
CA ARG A 376 -6.84 33.76 -7.01
C ARG A 376 -6.33 33.39 -5.63
N ARG A 377 -7.15 32.64 -4.87
CA ARG A 377 -6.65 32.08 -3.63
C ARG A 377 -5.62 31.01 -3.94
N SER A 378 -4.53 30.98 -3.19
CA SER A 378 -3.58 29.89 -3.28
C SER A 378 -4.27 28.57 -2.88
N SER A 379 -3.90 27.45 -3.51
CA SER A 379 -4.54 26.15 -3.29
C SER A 379 -3.60 24.99 -3.63
N TRP A 380 -3.77 23.86 -2.95
CA TRP A 380 -3.16 22.58 -3.31
C TRP A 380 -4.01 21.90 -4.39
N THR A 381 -3.90 22.40 -5.62
CA THR A 381 -4.63 21.88 -6.79
C THR A 381 -4.00 20.60 -7.32
N ASP A 382 -2.68 20.50 -7.23
CA ASP A 382 -1.89 19.37 -7.72
C ASP A 382 -1.73 18.34 -6.59
N ARG A 383 -2.18 17.10 -6.81
CA ARG A 383 -2.28 16.08 -5.76
C ARG A 383 -1.87 14.69 -6.23
N ILE A 384 -1.39 13.86 -5.32
CA ILE A 384 -1.04 12.46 -5.55
C ILE A 384 -1.73 11.60 -4.48
N LEU A 385 -2.73 10.85 -4.91
CA LEU A 385 -3.50 9.92 -4.07
C LEU A 385 -3.13 8.49 -4.43
N TYR A 386 -3.19 7.58 -3.46
CA TYR A 386 -2.90 6.17 -3.67
C TYR A 386 -3.87 5.26 -2.93
N ARG A 387 -4.06 4.06 -3.46
CA ARG A 387 -4.87 3.00 -2.86
C ARG A 387 -4.21 1.67 -3.16
N THR A 388 -4.26 0.75 -2.20
CA THR A 388 -3.79 -0.62 -2.37
C THR A 388 -4.90 -1.63 -2.06
N LYS A 389 -4.83 -2.82 -2.67
CA LYS A 389 -5.70 -3.98 -2.39
C LYS A 389 -4.94 -5.18 -1.82
N GLN A 390 -3.74 -5.47 -2.34
CA GLN A 390 -2.96 -6.69 -2.01
C GLN A 390 -1.46 -6.43 -1.87
N CYS A 391 -1.08 -5.16 -1.72
CA CYS A 391 0.29 -4.75 -1.41
C CYS A 391 0.28 -3.72 -0.28
N TYR A 392 1.45 -3.37 0.24
CA TYR A 392 1.59 -2.24 1.14
C TYR A 392 2.32 -1.12 0.40
N ILE A 393 1.76 0.08 0.43
CA ILE A 393 2.36 1.28 -0.16
C ILE A 393 2.65 2.24 0.98
N GLN A 394 3.92 2.62 1.11
CA GLN A 394 4.36 3.64 2.05
C GLN A 394 4.94 4.81 1.27
N SER A 395 4.43 6.01 1.53
CA SER A 395 5.10 7.23 1.09
C SER A 395 6.33 7.49 1.95
N ILE A 396 7.43 7.82 1.28
CA ILE A 396 8.73 8.13 1.87
C ILE A 396 8.96 9.63 1.87
N ASN A 397 8.65 10.28 0.76
CA ASN A 397 8.82 11.70 0.63
C ASN A 397 7.76 12.27 -0.32
N TYR A 398 7.02 13.28 0.13
CA TYR A 398 6.06 14.03 -0.69
C TYR A 398 6.48 15.50 -0.72
N TRP A 399 6.92 15.99 -1.87
CA TRP A 399 7.55 17.30 -1.99
C TRP A 399 7.11 18.08 -3.24
N THR A 400 7.50 19.36 -3.23
CA THR A 400 7.45 20.27 -4.37
C THR A 400 8.82 20.92 -4.55
N THR A 401 9.07 21.55 -5.69
CA THR A 401 10.27 22.37 -5.91
C THR A 401 9.91 23.81 -6.24
N SER A 402 10.67 24.75 -5.69
CA SER A 402 10.58 26.18 -5.99
C SER A 402 11.52 26.63 -7.12
N MET A 403 12.26 25.70 -7.74
CA MET A 403 13.24 26.00 -8.79
C MET A 403 12.58 26.09 -10.18
N ILE A 404 11.47 25.39 -10.39
CA ILE A 404 10.71 25.39 -11.65
C ILE A 404 9.59 26.42 -11.55
N LYS A 405 9.73 27.54 -12.28
CA LYS A 405 8.88 28.74 -12.10
C LYS A 405 8.16 29.22 -13.38
N PHE A 406 8.36 28.56 -14.51
CA PHE A 406 7.80 29.03 -15.79
C PHE A 406 6.28 28.83 -15.90
N SER A 407 5.68 28.04 -15.00
CA SER A 407 4.23 27.83 -14.87
C SER A 407 3.70 28.60 -13.65
N ASP A 408 2.40 28.87 -13.64
CA ASP A 408 1.68 29.36 -12.46
C ASP A 408 1.41 28.24 -11.43
N HIS A 409 1.75 26.99 -11.76
CA HIS A 409 1.80 25.87 -10.83
C HIS A 409 3.24 25.55 -10.38
N ARG A 410 3.37 24.79 -9.29
CA ARG A 410 4.61 24.13 -8.88
C ARG A 410 4.51 22.61 -9.05
N PRO A 411 5.52 21.97 -9.66
CA PRO A 411 5.51 20.53 -9.82
C PRO A 411 5.67 19.84 -8.46
N ILE A 412 4.88 18.80 -8.25
CA ILE A 412 4.94 17.96 -7.06
C ILE A 412 5.45 16.57 -7.39
N ALA A 413 6.10 15.92 -6.43
CA ALA A 413 6.47 14.52 -6.54
C ALA A 413 6.29 13.77 -5.23
N ASN A 414 5.92 12.49 -5.30
CA ASN A 414 5.86 11.61 -4.14
C ASN A 414 6.61 10.31 -4.45
N LEU A 415 7.53 9.93 -3.57
CA LEU A 415 8.30 8.70 -3.62
C LEU A 415 7.66 7.67 -2.68
N PHE A 416 7.36 6.51 -3.23
CA PHE A 416 6.74 5.40 -2.53
C PHE A 416 7.66 4.18 -2.48
N LEU A 417 7.61 3.44 -1.38
CA LEU A 417 8.01 2.04 -1.29
C LEU A 417 6.77 1.16 -1.40
N LEU A 418 6.79 0.26 -2.38
CA LEU A 418 5.84 -0.81 -2.57
C LEU A 418 6.41 -2.08 -1.94
N LEU A 419 5.88 -2.46 -0.78
CA LEU A 419 6.21 -3.71 -0.11
C LEU A 419 5.20 -4.77 -0.53
N ARG A 420 5.68 -5.85 -1.13
CA ARG A 420 4.84 -6.99 -1.49
C ARG A 420 4.57 -7.82 -0.24
N LEU A 421 3.30 -8.03 0.09
CA LEU A 421 2.93 -9.19 0.90
C LEU A 421 3.11 -10.39 -0.02
N ILE A 422 4.20 -11.13 0.19
CA ILE A 422 4.42 -12.37 -0.55
C ILE A 422 3.23 -13.29 -0.19
N ARG A 423 2.57 -13.86 -1.21
CA ARG A 423 1.43 -14.77 -1.02
C ARG A 423 1.92 -16.19 -0.79
#